data_AF-A0A255R7Q3-F1
#
_entry.id   AF-A0A255R7Q3-F1
#
_cell.length_a   1.000
_cell.length_b   1.000
_cell.length_c   1.000
_cell.angle_alpha   90.00
_cell.angle_beta   90.00
_cell.angle_gamma   90.00
#
_symmetry.space_group_name_H-M   'P 1'
#
loop_
_entity.id
_entity.type
_entity.pdbx_description
1 polymer ?
#
loop_
_entity_poly.entity_id
_entity_poly.type
_entity_poly.pdbx_seq_one_letter_code
_entity_poly.pdbx_strand_id
1 'polypeptide(L)'
;MPKKIAILNNVTEYSPADLASYIQQGIVTLDELCNSTDGDFTAKMKLDVEEILAGSEDADFKRVMKSESIYDLQEFLNKYPMGKPEHLEAVRIKKDKLEAKPIYAVPPIAPEFEDGSDENEWINIKNSDDINLFLQFKEKYPNSKYTFEVNKAITQIKNSEATQKKSTAILKALIQQANSADEVSRTIVKLVRNETISIQTLIDLISKDHNLLSSVACCNIIEQGILNRTDLSKCGIADDFINKMLGKAPSITFDPARPLFSIAEPCTEVYFWGIPSSGKTCALGAILSTAKSGLNSRSMIPDNNCQGFGYMNRLSSVFSSGKVCRLPGGTPVASTYEMRFELEDQENAIHDLACIDLAGELFTCMFMKDAGEELREDQEQALGTLHNILLNNRSNNRKIHFFVIEYGAENRIYNGLPQSEYLNSAAVHLNNMGLFNDNTDAIYVLISKVDKAKYEGSLDQHLMKYMTKNYLGFYNNLLRIAKENNINRGKISIVPFTIGDVCFKDYCRFETSSASKMVELLMHYSYTRRKGFFNKIFDLFR
;
A
#
# COMPACT_ATOMS: atom_id res chain seq x y z
N MET A 1 26.84 20.35 28.22
CA MET A 1 26.24 19.00 28.30
C MET A 1 26.37 18.33 26.94
N PRO A 2 26.86 17.09 26.86
CA PRO A 2 26.96 16.36 25.59
C PRO A 2 25.57 16.10 25.01
N LYS A 3 25.44 16.17 23.69
CA LYS A 3 24.17 15.88 22.98
C LYS A 3 23.96 14.37 22.90
N LYS A 4 22.71 13.90 23.00
CA LYS A 4 22.30 12.49 22.91
C LYS A 4 23.10 11.62 21.91
N ILE A 5 23.23 12.07 20.66
CA ILE A 5 23.98 11.33 19.61
C ILE A 5 25.46 11.15 19.95
N ALA A 6 26.09 12.11 20.62
CA ALA A 6 27.49 12.02 21.03
C ALA A 6 27.71 11.06 22.21
N ILE A 7 26.67 10.81 23.02
CA ILE A 7 26.70 9.84 24.12
C ILE A 7 26.54 8.42 23.55
N LEU A 8 25.60 8.23 22.62
CA LEU A 8 25.35 6.92 21.99
C LEU A 8 26.53 6.47 21.12
N ASN A 9 27.15 7.37 20.36
CA ASN A 9 28.26 7.02 19.47
C ASN A 9 29.61 6.81 20.19
N ASN A 10 29.74 7.23 21.46
CA ASN A 10 30.99 7.13 22.22
C ASN A 10 30.73 6.54 23.62
N VAL A 11 29.83 5.57 23.73
CA VAL A 11 29.37 5.02 25.02
C VAL A 11 30.53 4.47 25.88
N THR A 12 31.61 4.02 25.24
CA THR A 12 32.82 3.49 25.88
C THR A 12 33.71 4.55 26.54
N GLU A 13 33.51 5.84 26.22
CA GLU A 13 34.27 6.96 26.79
C GLU A 13 33.70 7.45 28.13
N TYR A 14 32.50 6.99 28.52
CA TYR A 14 31.80 7.43 29.73
C TYR A 14 31.82 6.35 30.80
N SER A 15 31.99 6.77 32.07
CA SER A 15 31.89 5.84 33.18
C SER A 15 30.44 5.40 33.42
N PRO A 16 30.19 4.25 34.08
CA PRO A 16 28.85 3.86 34.50
C PRO A 16 28.10 4.93 35.31
N ALA A 17 28.82 5.73 36.12
CA ALA A 17 28.24 6.84 36.87
C ALA A 17 27.79 8.00 35.98
N ASP A 18 28.59 8.34 34.95
CA ASP A 18 28.23 9.38 33.98
C ASP A 18 27.00 8.96 33.17
N LEU A 19 26.97 7.70 32.71
CA LEU A 19 25.83 7.15 31.97
C LEU A 19 24.56 7.09 32.83
N ALA A 20 24.65 6.66 34.08
CA ALA A 20 23.54 6.70 35.03
C ALA A 20 23.02 8.14 35.25
N SER A 21 23.91 9.12 35.33
CA SER A 21 23.54 10.54 35.46
C SER A 21 22.82 11.06 34.21
N TYR A 22 23.28 10.70 33.00
CA TYR A 22 22.61 11.10 31.76
C TYR A 22 21.23 10.46 31.59
N ILE A 23 21.05 9.23 32.11
CA ILE A 23 19.73 8.58 32.20
C ILE A 23 18.82 9.34 33.15
N GLN A 24 19.29 9.68 34.35
CA GLN A 24 18.51 10.43 35.35
C GLN A 24 18.12 11.85 34.86
N GLN A 25 18.95 12.45 34.00
CA GLN A 25 18.67 13.75 33.37
C GLN A 25 17.77 13.65 32.12
N GLY A 26 17.37 12.43 31.71
CA GLY A 26 16.50 12.19 30.56
C GLY A 26 17.14 12.45 29.19
N ILE A 27 18.48 12.48 29.12
CA ILE A 27 19.22 12.78 27.88
C ILE A 27 19.31 11.53 26.98
N VAL A 28 19.45 10.35 27.59
CA VAL A 28 19.45 9.03 26.95
C VAL A 28 18.67 8.06 27.83
N THR A 29 18.08 7.00 27.27
CA THR A 29 17.46 5.93 28.06
C THR A 29 18.36 4.69 28.12
N LEU A 30 18.11 3.82 29.10
CA LEU A 30 18.82 2.54 29.21
C LEU A 30 18.58 1.65 27.97
N ASP A 31 17.37 1.71 27.40
CA ASP A 31 17.01 0.99 26.17
C ASP A 31 17.78 1.52 24.95
N GLU A 32 17.93 2.86 24.85
CA GLU A 32 18.72 3.49 23.80
C GLU A 32 20.21 3.12 23.88
N LEU A 33 20.76 3.05 25.10
CA LEU A 33 22.13 2.58 25.29
C LEU A 33 22.30 1.10 24.91
N CYS A 34 21.29 0.26 25.14
CA CYS A 34 21.33 -1.16 24.74
C CYS A 34 21.19 -1.36 23.22
N ASN A 35 20.32 -0.59 22.56
CA ASN A 35 19.89 -0.86 21.19
C ASN A 35 20.55 0.03 20.13
N SER A 36 21.22 1.11 20.53
CA SER A 36 21.75 2.13 19.61
C SER A 36 23.26 2.38 19.76
N THR A 37 23.99 1.42 20.33
CA THR A 37 25.46 1.50 20.53
C THR A 37 26.20 0.38 19.81
N ASP A 38 25.57 -0.32 18.86
CA ASP A 38 26.15 -1.42 18.07
C ASP A 38 26.87 -2.51 18.91
N GLY A 39 26.44 -2.69 20.17
CA GLY A 39 26.99 -3.68 21.10
C GLY A 39 28.08 -3.17 22.04
N ASP A 40 28.48 -1.90 21.92
CA ASP A 40 29.52 -1.28 22.76
C ASP A 40 29.06 -1.04 24.21
N PHE A 41 27.75 -0.93 24.45
CA PHE A 41 27.19 -0.97 25.79
C PHE A 41 27.12 -2.41 26.32
N THR A 42 28.26 -2.89 26.81
CA THR A 42 28.42 -4.29 27.24
C THR A 42 27.50 -4.68 28.40
N ALA A 43 27.20 -5.98 28.53
CA ALA A 43 26.37 -6.51 29.61
C ALA A 43 26.90 -6.19 31.02
N LYS A 44 28.24 -6.09 31.17
CA LYS A 44 28.87 -5.68 32.43
C LYS A 44 28.63 -4.19 32.71
N MET A 45 28.84 -3.33 31.70
CA MET A 45 28.57 -1.89 31.83
C MET A 45 27.10 -1.62 32.15
N LYS A 46 26.19 -2.40 31.56
CA LYS A 46 24.76 -2.38 31.85
C LYS A 46 24.47 -2.73 33.32
N LEU A 47 25.02 -3.83 33.82
CA LEU A 47 24.87 -4.24 35.22
C LEU A 47 25.41 -3.15 36.18
N ASP A 48 26.58 -2.59 35.90
CA ASP A 48 27.17 -1.54 36.76
C ASP A 48 26.33 -0.24 36.75
N VAL A 49 25.76 0.15 35.60
CA VAL A 49 24.83 1.29 35.49
C VAL A 49 23.51 1.01 36.22
N GLU A 50 22.95 -0.19 36.05
CA GLU A 50 21.74 -0.63 36.75
C GLU A 50 21.95 -0.67 38.27
N GLU A 51 23.13 -1.10 38.73
CA GLU A 51 23.48 -1.14 40.15
C GLU A 51 23.66 0.28 40.74
N ILE A 52 24.18 1.24 39.98
CA ILE A 52 24.26 2.66 40.39
C ILE A 52 22.87 3.31 40.42
N LEU A 53 22.02 3.02 39.42
CA LEU A 53 20.63 3.48 39.40
C LEU A 53 19.81 2.84 40.53
N ALA A 54 20.10 1.60 40.91
CA ALA A 54 19.50 0.92 42.05
C ALA A 54 20.07 1.40 43.39
N GLY A 55 21.36 1.76 43.44
CA GLY A 55 22.09 2.18 44.64
C GLY A 55 21.65 3.51 45.25
N SER A 56 20.84 4.32 44.55
CA SER A 56 20.25 5.55 45.10
C SER A 56 18.87 5.34 45.75
N GLU A 57 18.24 4.19 45.56
CA GLU A 57 16.85 3.96 45.99
C GLU A 57 16.73 3.96 47.52
N ASP A 58 17.59 3.25 48.24
CA ASP A 58 17.52 3.15 49.72
C ASP A 58 17.70 4.52 50.41
N ALA A 59 18.55 5.39 49.86
CA ALA A 59 18.82 6.72 50.38
C ALA A 59 17.69 7.71 50.04
N ASP A 60 17.16 7.64 48.82
CA ASP A 60 16.03 8.46 48.39
C ASP A 60 14.73 8.03 49.08
N PHE A 61 14.55 6.73 49.33
CA PHE A 61 13.41 6.20 50.08
C PHE A 61 13.39 6.73 51.51
N LYS A 62 14.54 6.67 52.22
CA LYS A 62 14.66 7.25 53.58
C LYS A 62 14.38 8.75 53.61
N ARG A 63 14.65 9.46 52.51
CA ARG A 63 14.41 10.90 52.38
C ARG A 63 12.94 11.19 52.10
N VAL A 64 12.35 10.52 51.12
CA VAL A 64 10.96 10.75 50.70
C VAL A 64 9.97 10.33 51.79
N MET A 65 10.27 9.27 52.55
CA MET A 65 9.44 8.84 53.67
C MET A 65 9.41 9.84 54.84
N LYS A 66 10.32 10.82 54.86
CA LYS A 66 10.29 11.98 55.78
C LYS A 66 9.60 13.22 55.17
N SER A 67 9.31 13.23 53.87
CA SER A 67 8.56 14.31 53.22
C SER A 67 7.05 14.17 53.47
N GLU A 68 6.37 15.30 53.59
CA GLU A 68 4.90 15.40 53.71
C GLU A 68 4.27 15.94 52.41
N SER A 69 5.05 15.99 51.32
CA SER A 69 4.60 16.42 49.99
C SER A 69 4.14 15.21 49.17
N ILE A 70 2.88 15.24 48.71
CA ILE A 70 2.32 14.23 47.79
C ILE A 70 3.11 14.19 46.47
N TYR A 71 3.62 15.35 46.03
CA TYR A 71 4.41 15.46 44.80
C TYR A 71 5.73 14.68 44.91
N ASP A 72 6.48 14.86 46.00
CA ASP A 72 7.77 14.19 46.20
C ASP A 72 7.59 12.66 46.29
N LEU A 73 6.50 12.20 46.91
CA LEU A 73 6.13 10.79 46.99
C LEU A 73 5.79 10.22 45.61
N GLN A 74 5.06 10.98 44.78
CA GLN A 74 4.74 10.58 43.41
C GLN A 74 5.97 10.60 42.50
N GLU A 75 6.86 11.57 42.68
CA GLU A 75 8.13 11.67 41.96
C GLU A 75 9.02 10.46 42.25
N PHE A 76 9.11 10.03 43.52
CA PHE A 76 9.82 8.81 43.88
C PHE A 76 9.25 7.56 43.19
N LEU A 77 7.92 7.38 43.16
CA LEU A 77 7.27 6.25 42.48
C LEU A 77 7.51 6.26 40.96
N ASN A 78 7.58 7.45 40.36
CA ASN A 78 7.87 7.62 38.94
C ASN A 78 9.34 7.37 38.63
N LYS A 79 10.24 7.75 39.56
CA LYS A 79 11.69 7.57 39.44
C LYS A 79 12.10 6.10 39.60
N TYR A 80 11.38 5.33 40.42
CA TYR A 80 11.66 3.90 40.67
C TYR A 80 10.44 3.00 40.37
N PRO A 81 9.97 2.92 39.11
CA PRO A 81 8.75 2.20 38.76
C PRO A 81 8.83 0.67 38.99
N MET A 82 10.05 0.13 39.03
CA MET A 82 10.38 -1.28 39.36
C MET A 82 11.30 -1.39 40.59
N GLY A 83 11.27 -0.39 41.48
CA GLY A 83 12.03 -0.39 42.73
C GLY A 83 11.61 -1.51 43.69
N LYS A 84 12.29 -1.61 44.84
CA LYS A 84 12.01 -2.66 45.83
C LYS A 84 10.52 -2.64 46.20
N PRO A 85 9.80 -3.78 46.11
CA PRO A 85 8.35 -3.82 46.34
C PRO A 85 7.95 -3.20 47.69
N GLU A 86 8.75 -3.46 48.73
CA GLU A 86 8.55 -2.92 50.09
C GLU A 86 8.60 -1.39 50.14
N HIS A 87 9.46 -0.75 49.35
CA HIS A 87 9.56 0.72 49.29
C HIS A 87 8.39 1.34 48.53
N LEU A 88 8.03 0.76 47.39
CA LEU A 88 6.94 1.26 46.57
C LEU A 88 5.60 1.16 47.29
N GLU A 89 5.38 0.06 48.01
CA GLU A 89 4.19 -0.13 48.82
C GLU A 89 4.13 0.85 50.00
N ALA A 90 5.24 1.04 50.71
CA ALA A 90 5.32 2.00 51.82
C ALA A 90 5.09 3.47 51.37
N VAL A 91 5.61 3.87 50.21
CA VAL A 91 5.41 5.22 49.65
C VAL A 91 3.95 5.41 49.21
N ARG A 92 3.34 4.41 48.56
CA ARG A 92 1.91 4.46 48.17
C ARG A 92 1.01 4.59 49.39
N ILE A 93 1.22 3.76 50.42
CA ILE A 93 0.44 3.84 51.67
C ILE A 93 0.57 5.22 52.34
N LYS A 94 1.78 5.80 52.36
CA LYS A 94 1.98 7.14 52.94
C LYS A 94 1.29 8.22 52.11
N LYS A 95 1.38 8.15 50.78
CA LYS A 95 0.71 9.05 49.86
C LYS A 95 -0.81 9.02 50.04
N ASP A 96 -1.40 7.82 50.07
CA ASP A 96 -2.84 7.63 50.29
C ASP A 96 -3.29 8.18 51.65
N LYS A 97 -2.47 8.04 52.70
CA LYS A 97 -2.75 8.61 54.04
C LYS A 97 -2.71 10.14 54.05
N LEU A 98 -1.85 10.77 53.25
CA LEU A 98 -1.80 12.22 53.11
C LEU A 98 -2.94 12.75 52.23
N GLU A 99 -3.33 11.99 51.22
CA GLU A 99 -4.51 12.26 50.38
C GLU A 99 -5.83 12.07 51.15
N ALA A 100 -5.86 11.18 52.14
CA ALA A 100 -7.04 10.87 52.96
C ALA A 100 -7.29 11.81 54.16
N LYS A 101 -6.44 12.83 54.41
CA LYS A 101 -6.71 13.80 55.48
C LYS A 101 -7.87 14.73 55.10
N PRO A 102 -8.97 14.80 55.87
CA PRO A 102 -10.12 15.65 55.56
C PRO A 102 -9.82 17.10 55.96
N ILE A 103 -9.96 18.02 55.00
CA ILE A 103 -9.99 19.46 55.31
C ILE A 103 -11.41 19.82 55.72
N TYR A 104 -11.63 19.97 57.02
CA TYR A 104 -12.67 20.86 57.55
C TYR A 104 -12.08 21.72 58.67
N ALA A 105 -11.86 23.00 58.34
CA ALA A 105 -12.09 24.15 59.22
C ALA A 105 -12.18 25.43 58.36
N VAL A 106 -13.37 26.02 58.33
CA VAL A 106 -13.72 27.40 57.88
C VAL A 106 -13.88 28.24 59.18
N PRO A 107 -13.82 29.61 59.30
CA PRO A 107 -14.05 30.73 58.33
C PRO A 107 -13.10 31.96 58.49
N PRO A 108 -13.37 33.15 57.88
CA PRO A 108 -14.25 33.46 56.73
C PRO A 108 -13.50 34.21 55.61
N ILE A 109 -14.01 34.11 54.38
CA ILE A 109 -14.35 35.25 53.50
C ILE A 109 -15.14 34.61 52.35
N ALA A 110 -16.40 35.00 52.23
CA ALA A 110 -17.22 34.72 51.05
C ALA A 110 -16.54 35.32 49.80
N PRO A 111 -16.66 34.67 48.65
CA PRO A 111 -17.71 35.12 47.76
C PRO A 111 -18.59 33.97 47.27
N GLU A 112 -19.89 34.23 47.46
CA GLU A 112 -21.00 33.97 46.54
C GLU A 112 -20.76 33.00 45.38
N PHE A 113 -21.59 31.96 45.41
CA PHE A 113 -22.01 31.14 44.29
C PHE A 113 -22.30 31.99 43.04
N GLU A 114 -21.61 31.71 41.94
CA GLU A 114 -22.24 31.87 40.61
C GLU A 114 -23.05 30.61 40.33
N ASP A 115 -24.31 30.68 40.72
CA ASP A 115 -25.35 29.68 40.52
C ASP A 115 -25.60 29.49 39.00
N GLY A 116 -25.16 28.35 38.45
CA GLY A 116 -25.57 27.89 37.11
C GLY A 116 -24.50 27.68 36.03
N SER A 117 -23.20 27.86 36.28
CA SER A 117 -22.19 27.70 35.21
C SER A 117 -21.99 26.24 34.77
N ASP A 118 -21.94 25.29 35.72
CA ASP A 118 -21.78 23.86 35.43
C ASP A 118 -23.06 23.24 34.86
N GLU A 119 -24.24 23.70 35.31
CA GLU A 119 -25.54 23.31 34.78
C GLU A 119 -25.73 23.77 33.33
N ASN A 120 -25.36 25.01 32.99
CA ASN A 120 -25.38 25.49 31.61
C ASN A 120 -24.43 24.71 30.70
N GLU A 121 -23.20 24.45 31.15
CA GLU A 121 -22.22 23.69 30.37
C GLU A 121 -22.61 22.21 30.24
N TRP A 122 -23.18 21.62 31.30
CA TRP A 122 -23.76 20.28 31.26
C TRP A 122 -24.92 20.19 30.26
N ILE A 123 -25.86 21.14 30.28
CA ILE A 123 -26.98 21.19 29.33
C ILE A 123 -26.48 21.21 27.88
N ASN A 124 -25.36 21.88 27.62
CA ASN A 124 -24.75 21.96 26.30
C ASN A 124 -24.05 20.66 25.87
N ILE A 125 -23.45 19.91 26.79
CA ILE A 125 -22.67 18.71 26.44
C ILE A 125 -23.41 17.38 26.63
N LYS A 126 -24.52 17.33 27.41
CA LYS A 126 -25.17 16.06 27.82
C LYS A 126 -25.64 15.15 26.68
N ASN A 127 -25.81 15.69 25.48
CA ASN A 127 -26.20 14.97 24.26
C ASN A 127 -25.08 14.95 23.21
N SER A 128 -23.86 15.34 23.57
CA SER A 128 -22.70 15.29 22.68
C SER A 128 -22.15 13.87 22.58
N ASP A 129 -21.55 13.55 21.45
CA ASP A 129 -20.78 12.32 21.22
C ASP A 129 -19.26 12.55 21.34
N ASP A 130 -18.82 13.79 21.61
CA ASP A 130 -17.40 14.14 21.76
C ASP A 130 -16.90 13.87 23.18
N ILE A 131 -16.10 12.81 23.32
CA ILE A 131 -15.48 12.42 24.58
C ILE A 131 -14.62 13.53 25.20
N ASN A 132 -14.01 14.40 24.41
CA ASN A 132 -13.16 15.48 24.91
C ASN A 132 -13.95 16.52 25.68
N LEU A 133 -15.19 16.81 25.26
CA LEU A 133 -16.06 17.75 25.98
C LEU A 133 -16.40 17.23 27.38
N PHE A 134 -16.65 15.92 27.53
CA PHE A 134 -16.89 15.31 28.83
C PHE A 134 -15.62 15.25 29.69
N LEU A 135 -14.46 14.98 29.09
CA LEU A 135 -13.18 14.99 29.81
C LEU A 135 -12.84 16.41 30.32
N GLN A 136 -13.02 17.43 29.48
CA GLN A 136 -12.83 18.84 29.85
C GLN A 136 -13.81 19.29 30.92
N PHE A 137 -15.09 18.91 30.81
CA PHE A 137 -16.09 19.20 31.86
C PHE A 137 -15.68 18.60 33.21
N LYS A 138 -15.21 17.34 33.20
CA LYS A 138 -14.75 16.65 34.41
C LYS A 138 -13.50 17.30 35.02
N GLU A 139 -12.59 17.80 34.19
CA GLU A 139 -11.40 18.53 34.64
C GLU A 139 -11.75 19.91 35.22
N LYS A 140 -12.70 20.61 34.58
CA LYS A 140 -13.15 21.95 34.98
C LYS A 140 -14.08 21.95 36.20
N TYR A 141 -14.91 20.93 36.36
CA TYR A 141 -15.88 20.80 37.46
C TYR A 141 -15.78 19.44 38.18
N PRO A 142 -14.67 19.16 38.89
CA PRO A 142 -14.40 17.85 39.47
C PRO A 142 -15.40 17.41 40.57
N ASN A 143 -16.13 18.35 41.17
CA ASN A 143 -17.13 18.12 42.21
C ASN A 143 -18.57 18.40 41.74
N SER A 144 -18.83 18.48 40.43
CA SER A 144 -20.18 18.74 39.92
C SER A 144 -21.16 17.62 40.29
N LYS A 145 -22.43 17.97 40.49
CA LYS A 145 -23.54 17.01 40.67
C LYS A 145 -23.71 16.06 39.48
N TYR A 146 -23.19 16.41 38.29
CA TYR A 146 -23.28 15.61 37.06
C TYR A 146 -22.11 14.65 36.83
N THR A 147 -21.18 14.52 37.79
CA THR A 147 -19.96 13.71 37.62
C THR A 147 -20.27 12.24 37.30
N PHE A 148 -21.35 11.69 37.86
CA PHE A 148 -21.78 10.32 37.58
C PHE A 148 -22.22 10.15 36.11
N GLU A 149 -23.06 11.05 35.63
CA GLU A 149 -23.59 11.08 34.26
C GLU A 149 -22.47 11.27 33.24
N VAL A 150 -21.50 12.14 33.53
CA VAL A 150 -20.31 12.37 32.70
C VAL A 150 -19.47 11.09 32.57
N ASN A 151 -19.19 10.40 33.68
CA ASN A 151 -18.44 9.14 33.65
C ASN A 151 -19.21 8.02 32.91
N LYS A 152 -20.54 7.99 33.05
CA LYS A 152 -21.41 7.06 32.32
C LYS A 152 -21.35 7.34 30.81
N ALA A 153 -21.46 8.59 30.39
CA ALA A 153 -21.37 9.00 28.99
C ALA A 153 -20.00 8.63 28.38
N ILE A 154 -18.89 8.95 29.06
CA ILE A 154 -17.53 8.56 28.65
C ILE A 154 -17.41 7.04 28.45
N THR A 155 -17.93 6.26 29.40
CA THR A 155 -17.88 4.80 29.33
C THR A 155 -18.71 4.26 28.16
N GLN A 156 -19.90 4.84 27.94
CA GLN A 156 -20.76 4.48 26.81
C GLN A 156 -20.09 4.79 25.47
N ILE A 157 -19.49 5.97 25.31
CA ILE A 157 -18.74 6.36 24.10
C ILE A 157 -17.55 5.42 23.88
N LYS A 158 -16.75 5.12 24.90
CA LYS A 158 -15.63 4.17 24.76
C LYS A 158 -16.09 2.76 24.38
N ASN A 159 -17.19 2.29 24.96
CA ASN A 159 -17.73 0.96 24.65
C ASN A 159 -18.31 0.90 23.23
N SER A 160 -18.96 1.97 22.76
CA SER A 160 -19.46 2.05 21.38
C SER A 160 -18.32 2.09 20.37
N GLU A 161 -17.24 2.86 20.64
CA GLU A 161 -16.03 2.87 19.82
C GLU A 161 -15.35 1.49 19.74
N ALA A 162 -15.22 0.80 20.88
CA ALA A 162 -14.63 -0.54 20.91
C ALA A 162 -15.48 -1.55 20.10
N THR A 163 -16.80 -1.46 20.23
CA THR A 163 -17.75 -2.29 19.47
C THR A 163 -17.65 -1.99 17.97
N GLN A 164 -17.63 -0.72 17.57
CA GLN A 164 -17.50 -0.31 16.17
C GLN A 164 -16.18 -0.78 15.55
N LYS A 165 -15.06 -0.66 16.29
CA LYS A 165 -13.75 -1.18 15.86
C LYS A 165 -13.79 -2.69 15.63
N LYS A 166 -14.41 -3.45 16.54
CA LYS A 166 -14.58 -4.90 16.41
C LYS A 166 -15.45 -5.27 15.21
N SER A 167 -16.61 -4.63 15.06
CA SER A 167 -17.53 -4.83 13.93
C SER A 167 -16.87 -4.51 12.58
N THR A 168 -16.09 -3.43 12.53
CA THR A 168 -15.30 -3.04 11.35
C THR A 168 -14.26 -4.09 10.98
N ALA A 169 -13.51 -4.58 11.96
CA ALA A 169 -12.47 -5.57 11.75
C ALA A 169 -13.06 -6.90 11.23
N ILE A 170 -14.17 -7.34 11.84
CA ILE A 170 -14.92 -8.53 11.42
C ILE A 170 -15.39 -8.38 9.96
N LEU A 171 -16.02 -7.25 9.62
CA LEU A 171 -16.53 -7.04 8.27
C LEU A 171 -15.39 -7.06 7.24
N LYS A 172 -14.28 -6.37 7.49
CA LYS A 172 -13.12 -6.37 6.58
C LYS A 172 -12.54 -7.77 6.39
N ALA A 173 -12.37 -8.53 7.47
CA ALA A 173 -11.85 -9.89 7.40
C ALA A 173 -12.77 -10.81 6.57
N LEU A 174 -14.09 -10.73 6.77
CA LEU A 174 -15.06 -11.53 6.03
C LEU A 174 -15.12 -11.13 4.54
N ILE A 175 -15.04 -9.84 4.22
CA ILE A 175 -14.96 -9.37 2.83
C ILE A 175 -13.68 -9.90 2.15
N GLN A 176 -12.55 -9.94 2.88
CA GLN A 176 -11.29 -10.43 2.34
C GLN A 176 -11.27 -11.95 2.13
N GLN A 177 -11.99 -12.71 2.96
CA GLN A 177 -12.08 -14.17 2.86
C GLN A 177 -13.13 -14.66 1.86
N ALA A 178 -14.04 -13.79 1.43
CA ALA A 178 -15.12 -14.16 0.52
C ALA A 178 -14.58 -14.49 -0.89
N ASN A 179 -15.09 -15.57 -1.47
CA ASN A 179 -14.67 -16.07 -2.78
C ASN A 179 -15.39 -15.40 -3.94
N SER A 180 -16.50 -14.69 -3.67
CA SER A 180 -17.30 -14.02 -4.69
C SER A 180 -17.99 -12.77 -4.19
N ALA A 181 -18.38 -11.90 -5.13
CA ALA A 181 -19.18 -10.71 -4.83
C ALA A 181 -20.55 -11.05 -4.21
N ASP A 182 -21.11 -12.21 -4.55
CA ASP A 182 -22.38 -12.71 -3.98
C ASP A 182 -22.22 -13.20 -2.55
N GLU A 183 -21.05 -13.75 -2.19
CA GLU A 183 -20.74 -14.10 -0.81
C GLU A 183 -20.52 -12.85 0.04
N VAL A 184 -19.82 -11.85 -0.51
CA VAL A 184 -19.66 -10.52 0.11
C VAL A 184 -21.02 -9.89 0.40
N SER A 185 -21.89 -9.80 -0.62
CA SER A 185 -23.20 -9.16 -0.46
C SER A 185 -24.09 -9.90 0.55
N ARG A 186 -24.17 -11.23 0.48
CA ARG A 186 -24.92 -12.05 1.47
C ARG A 186 -24.41 -11.86 2.89
N THR A 187 -23.11 -11.79 3.06
CA THR A 187 -22.48 -11.57 4.38
C THR A 187 -22.85 -10.20 4.93
N ILE A 188 -22.73 -9.14 4.12
CA ILE A 188 -23.14 -7.78 4.52
C ILE A 188 -24.62 -7.75 4.91
N VAL A 189 -25.49 -8.29 4.06
CA VAL A 189 -26.95 -8.34 4.31
C VAL A 189 -27.24 -9.05 5.62
N LYS A 190 -26.59 -10.19 5.88
CA LYS A 190 -26.74 -10.93 7.14
C LYS A 190 -26.31 -10.11 8.36
N LEU A 191 -25.14 -9.46 8.28
CA LEU A 191 -24.58 -8.66 9.37
C LEU A 191 -25.36 -7.38 9.68
N VAL A 192 -26.00 -6.79 8.66
CA VAL A 192 -26.89 -5.63 8.86
C VAL A 192 -28.22 -6.08 9.45
N ARG A 193 -28.84 -7.14 8.89
CA ARG A 193 -30.16 -7.62 9.35
C ARG A 193 -30.16 -8.18 10.76
N ASN A 194 -29.03 -8.73 11.22
CA ASN A 194 -28.89 -9.22 12.60
C ASN A 194 -28.26 -8.16 13.54
N GLU A 195 -28.17 -6.91 13.11
CA GLU A 195 -27.66 -5.76 13.89
C GLU A 195 -26.19 -5.91 14.37
N THR A 196 -25.41 -6.82 13.77
CA THR A 196 -23.97 -6.93 14.07
C THR A 196 -23.19 -5.72 13.57
N ILE A 197 -23.63 -5.13 12.46
CA ILE A 197 -23.11 -3.86 11.93
C ILE A 197 -24.28 -2.92 11.60
N SER A 198 -24.08 -1.62 11.78
CA SER A 198 -25.04 -0.61 11.32
C SER A 198 -24.80 -0.21 9.87
N ILE A 199 -25.83 0.31 9.19
CA ILE A 199 -25.69 0.91 7.84
C ILE A 199 -24.67 2.05 7.86
N GLN A 200 -24.66 2.87 8.93
CA GLN A 200 -23.68 3.95 9.08
C GLN A 200 -22.24 3.41 9.14
N THR A 201 -22.00 2.29 9.83
CA THR A 201 -20.67 1.65 9.85
C THR A 201 -20.24 1.24 8.45
N LEU A 202 -21.17 0.70 7.64
CA LEU A 202 -20.87 0.34 6.25
C LEU A 202 -20.56 1.58 5.39
N ILE A 203 -21.35 2.66 5.52
CA ILE A 203 -21.12 3.94 4.84
C ILE A 203 -19.76 4.53 5.20
N ASP A 204 -19.41 4.57 6.49
CA ASP A 204 -18.12 5.10 6.96
C ASP A 204 -16.94 4.32 6.38
N LEU A 205 -17.10 3.00 6.20
CA LEU A 205 -16.06 2.15 5.63
C LEU A 205 -15.90 2.33 4.13
N ILE A 206 -17.02 2.42 3.40
CA ILE A 206 -16.99 2.73 1.97
C ILE A 206 -16.39 4.12 1.76
N SER A 207 -16.74 5.11 2.59
CA SER A 207 -16.18 6.48 2.51
C SER A 207 -14.67 6.52 2.69
N LYS A 208 -14.09 5.61 3.48
CA LYS A 208 -12.64 5.50 3.70
C LYS A 208 -11.93 4.71 2.61
N ASP A 209 -12.64 3.83 1.91
CA ASP A 209 -12.14 2.99 0.83
C ASP A 209 -13.24 2.74 -0.19
N HIS A 210 -13.27 3.56 -1.25
CA HIS A 210 -14.22 3.42 -2.37
C HIS A 210 -14.08 2.09 -3.12
N ASN A 211 -13.00 1.34 -2.86
CA ASN A 211 -12.75 0.01 -3.39
C ASN A 211 -12.98 -1.11 -2.37
N LEU A 212 -13.64 -0.84 -1.25
CA LEU A 212 -14.00 -1.88 -0.28
C LEU A 212 -14.83 -2.99 -0.95
N LEU A 213 -15.83 -2.60 -1.73
CA LEU A 213 -16.77 -3.49 -2.43
C LEU A 213 -16.53 -3.46 -3.94
N SER A 214 -16.76 -4.59 -4.61
CA SER A 214 -16.85 -4.60 -6.07
C SER A 214 -18.16 -3.96 -6.54
N SER A 215 -18.26 -3.60 -7.81
CA SER A 215 -19.48 -3.07 -8.41
C SER A 215 -20.65 -4.05 -8.31
N VAL A 216 -20.38 -5.35 -8.48
CA VAL A 216 -21.37 -6.41 -8.35
C VAL A 216 -21.86 -6.51 -6.91
N ALA A 217 -20.96 -6.56 -5.93
CA ALA A 217 -21.34 -6.61 -4.52
C ALA A 217 -22.16 -5.38 -4.11
N CYS A 218 -21.76 -4.20 -4.60
CA CYS A 218 -22.46 -2.95 -4.35
C CYS A 218 -23.86 -2.92 -4.99
N CYS A 219 -24.02 -3.36 -6.24
CA CYS A 219 -25.34 -3.52 -6.87
C CYS A 219 -26.23 -4.49 -6.09
N ASN A 220 -25.70 -5.64 -5.68
CA ASN A 220 -26.46 -6.65 -4.94
C ASN A 220 -26.99 -6.11 -3.60
N ILE A 221 -26.20 -5.36 -2.83
CA ILE A 221 -26.67 -4.78 -1.56
C ILE A 221 -27.69 -3.65 -1.77
N ILE A 222 -27.61 -2.93 -2.89
CA ILE A 222 -28.62 -1.92 -3.28
C ILE A 222 -29.95 -2.60 -3.64
N GLU A 223 -29.90 -3.67 -4.44
CA GLU A 223 -31.08 -4.45 -4.81
C GLU A 223 -31.78 -5.09 -3.60
N GLN A 224 -31.03 -5.40 -2.54
CA GLN A 224 -31.55 -5.89 -1.26
C GLN A 224 -32.07 -4.78 -0.33
N GLY A 225 -31.99 -3.51 -0.74
CA GLY A 225 -32.45 -2.36 0.03
C GLY A 225 -31.57 -2.00 1.23
N ILE A 226 -30.33 -2.50 1.30
CA ILE A 226 -29.40 -2.18 2.39
C ILE A 226 -28.78 -0.80 2.20
N LEU A 227 -28.40 -0.46 0.97
CA LEU A 227 -27.93 0.87 0.57
C LEU A 227 -28.77 1.38 -0.60
N ASN A 228 -28.72 2.68 -0.83
CA ASN A 228 -29.26 3.31 -2.03
C ASN A 228 -28.24 4.26 -2.68
N ARG A 229 -28.63 4.86 -3.81
CA ARG A 229 -27.81 5.83 -4.54
C ARG A 229 -27.31 6.97 -3.63
N THR A 230 -28.20 7.56 -2.84
CA THR A 230 -27.89 8.69 -1.96
C THR A 230 -26.86 8.32 -0.91
N ASP A 231 -26.89 7.09 -0.40
CA ASP A 231 -25.88 6.61 0.56
C ASP A 231 -24.49 6.54 -0.07
N LEU A 232 -24.40 6.10 -1.33
CA LEU A 232 -23.13 6.09 -2.07
C LEU A 232 -22.61 7.50 -2.35
N SER A 233 -23.50 8.45 -2.71
CA SER A 233 -23.12 9.85 -2.88
C SER A 233 -22.62 10.45 -1.55
N LYS A 234 -23.23 10.12 -0.41
CA LYS A 234 -22.74 10.51 0.93
C LYS A 234 -21.36 9.94 1.26
N CYS A 235 -20.98 8.82 0.64
CA CYS A 235 -19.63 8.27 0.78
C CYS A 235 -18.55 9.05 0.01
N GLY A 236 -18.93 10.13 -0.69
CA GLY A 236 -18.02 10.91 -1.53
C GLY A 236 -17.71 10.24 -2.88
N ILE A 237 -18.49 9.24 -3.28
CA ILE A 237 -18.36 8.61 -4.59
C ILE A 237 -19.02 9.50 -5.63
N ALA A 238 -18.29 9.86 -6.68
CA ALA A 238 -18.79 10.72 -7.74
C ALA A 238 -19.93 10.06 -8.54
N ASP A 239 -20.87 10.88 -8.99
CA ASP A 239 -22.09 10.43 -9.67
C ASP A 239 -21.82 9.67 -10.99
N ASP A 240 -20.73 9.98 -11.68
CA ASP A 240 -20.31 9.29 -12.91
C ASP A 240 -19.93 7.82 -12.66
N PHE A 241 -19.23 7.53 -11.55
CA PHE A 241 -18.97 6.16 -11.09
C PHE A 241 -20.27 5.43 -10.72
N ILE A 242 -21.13 6.08 -9.94
CA ILE A 242 -22.41 5.49 -9.52
C ILE A 242 -23.28 5.18 -10.74
N ASN A 243 -23.39 6.13 -11.69
CA ASN A 243 -24.12 5.96 -12.94
C ASN A 243 -23.58 4.79 -13.77
N LYS A 244 -22.25 4.70 -13.92
CA LYS A 244 -21.62 3.62 -14.70
C LYS A 244 -21.87 2.25 -14.07
N MET A 245 -21.74 2.16 -12.75
CA MET A 245 -22.02 0.94 -11.99
C MET A 245 -23.48 0.49 -12.14
N LEU A 246 -24.44 1.40 -11.88
CA LEU A 246 -25.87 1.10 -11.95
C LEU A 246 -26.34 0.78 -13.38
N GLY A 247 -25.65 1.34 -14.39
CA GLY A 247 -25.87 0.98 -15.79
C GLY A 247 -25.44 -0.45 -16.15
N LYS A 248 -24.75 -1.17 -15.25
CA LYS A 248 -24.32 -2.57 -15.39
C LYS A 248 -23.62 -2.85 -16.73
N ALA A 249 -22.84 -1.89 -17.24
CA ALA A 249 -22.13 -2.06 -18.51
C ALA A 249 -21.24 -3.31 -18.45
N PRO A 250 -21.35 -4.26 -19.40
CA PRO A 250 -20.60 -5.51 -19.32
C PRO A 250 -19.09 -5.24 -19.36
N SER A 251 -18.32 -6.10 -18.69
CA SER A 251 -16.87 -6.08 -18.84
C SER A 251 -16.49 -6.59 -20.22
N ILE A 252 -15.38 -6.08 -20.76
CA ILE A 252 -14.77 -6.67 -21.95
C ILE A 252 -14.15 -7.99 -21.52
N THR A 253 -14.60 -9.08 -22.13
CA THR A 253 -14.04 -10.42 -22.00
C THR A 253 -13.11 -10.72 -23.16
N PHE A 254 -12.13 -11.58 -22.93
CA PHE A 254 -11.14 -11.98 -23.92
C PHE A 254 -11.19 -13.48 -24.13
N ASP A 255 -11.24 -13.90 -25.38
CA ASP A 255 -11.20 -15.32 -25.76
C ASP A 255 -9.76 -15.84 -25.65
N PRO A 256 -9.54 -17.07 -25.16
CA PRO A 256 -8.20 -17.65 -25.04
C PRO A 256 -7.38 -17.52 -26.32
N ALA A 257 -6.11 -17.17 -26.16
CA ALA A 257 -5.22 -16.96 -27.29
C ALA A 257 -4.91 -18.28 -28.01
N ARG A 258 -4.91 -18.27 -29.34
CA ARG A 258 -4.37 -19.40 -30.13
C ARG A 258 -2.86 -19.55 -29.86
N PRO A 259 -2.27 -20.76 -29.90
CA PRO A 259 -0.84 -20.95 -29.69
C PRO A 259 0.00 -20.08 -30.63
N LEU A 260 1.05 -19.48 -30.08
CA LEU A 260 2.01 -18.65 -30.81
C LEU A 260 3.31 -19.43 -31.03
N PHE A 261 3.78 -19.49 -32.27
CA PHE A 261 4.98 -20.25 -32.62
C PHE A 261 6.23 -19.38 -32.70
N SER A 262 6.11 -18.17 -33.25
CA SER A 262 7.18 -17.18 -33.41
C SER A 262 6.60 -15.77 -33.48
N ILE A 263 7.46 -14.76 -33.36
CA ILE A 263 7.12 -13.35 -33.55
C ILE A 263 7.75 -12.87 -34.84
N ALA A 264 6.99 -12.12 -35.66
CA ALA A 264 7.48 -11.63 -36.95
C ALA A 264 8.57 -10.55 -36.79
N GLU A 265 9.51 -10.52 -37.74
CA GLU A 265 10.61 -9.54 -37.81
C GLU A 265 10.45 -8.64 -39.05
N PRO A 266 10.96 -7.39 -39.05
CA PRO A 266 11.59 -6.70 -37.92
C PRO A 266 10.58 -5.93 -37.07
N CYS A 267 10.70 -5.99 -35.75
CA CYS A 267 10.02 -5.09 -34.81
C CYS A 267 10.79 -4.98 -33.49
N THR A 268 10.28 -4.17 -32.56
CA THR A 268 10.70 -4.20 -31.14
C THR A 268 9.64 -4.90 -30.32
N GLU A 269 10.04 -5.94 -29.60
CA GLU A 269 9.19 -6.73 -28.73
C GLU A 269 9.16 -6.14 -27.31
N VAL A 270 7.95 -6.01 -26.76
CA VAL A 270 7.74 -5.40 -25.45
C VAL A 270 6.97 -6.38 -24.56
N TYR A 271 7.64 -6.92 -23.56
CA TYR A 271 7.08 -7.95 -22.69
C TYR A 271 6.62 -7.38 -21.35
N PHE A 272 5.39 -7.70 -20.94
CA PHE A 272 4.85 -7.37 -19.63
C PHE A 272 4.82 -8.60 -18.73
N TRP A 273 5.71 -8.60 -17.75
CA TRP A 273 5.95 -9.66 -16.77
C TRP A 273 5.26 -9.34 -15.45
N GLY A 274 4.69 -10.32 -14.76
CA GLY A 274 4.18 -10.14 -13.41
C GLY A 274 3.08 -11.11 -13.04
N ILE A 275 2.84 -11.26 -11.75
CA ILE A 275 1.86 -12.18 -11.19
C ILE A 275 0.39 -11.77 -11.49
N PRO A 276 -0.62 -12.62 -11.20
CA PRO A 276 -2.02 -12.24 -11.35
C PRO A 276 -2.39 -10.98 -10.58
N SER A 277 -3.29 -10.17 -11.14
CA SER A 277 -3.78 -8.91 -10.56
C SER A 277 -2.75 -7.77 -10.39
N SER A 278 -1.51 -7.95 -10.87
CA SER A 278 -0.46 -6.92 -10.77
C SER A 278 -0.72 -5.67 -11.63
N GLY A 279 -1.72 -5.69 -12.53
CA GLY A 279 -2.12 -4.55 -13.34
C GLY A 279 -1.59 -4.54 -14.77
N LYS A 280 -0.96 -5.62 -15.26
CA LYS A 280 -0.42 -5.75 -16.64
C LYS A 280 -1.43 -5.36 -17.73
N THR A 281 -2.56 -6.06 -17.80
CA THR A 281 -3.61 -5.85 -18.78
C THR A 281 -4.18 -4.42 -18.74
N CYS A 282 -4.36 -3.88 -17.53
CA CYS A 282 -4.81 -2.49 -17.36
C CYS A 282 -3.77 -1.49 -17.86
N ALA A 283 -2.50 -1.68 -17.52
CA ALA A 283 -1.41 -0.81 -17.95
C ALA A 283 -1.25 -0.84 -19.47
N LEU A 284 -1.23 -2.03 -20.06
CA LEU A 284 -1.16 -2.19 -21.50
C LEU A 284 -2.37 -1.59 -22.20
N GLY A 285 -3.60 -1.80 -21.70
CA GLY A 285 -4.78 -1.19 -22.30
C GLY A 285 -4.78 0.33 -22.22
N ALA A 286 -4.28 0.90 -21.13
CA ALA A 286 -4.09 2.33 -21.00
C ALA A 286 -3.06 2.86 -22.01
N ILE A 287 -1.93 2.16 -22.19
CA ILE A 287 -0.89 2.49 -23.17
C ILE A 287 -1.45 2.45 -24.58
N LEU A 288 -2.11 1.36 -24.97
CA LEU A 288 -2.70 1.20 -26.32
C LEU A 288 -3.81 2.21 -26.59
N SER A 289 -4.68 2.47 -25.61
CA SER A 289 -5.73 3.49 -25.73
C SER A 289 -5.15 4.89 -25.91
N THR A 290 -4.04 5.18 -25.21
CA THR A 290 -3.33 6.46 -25.31
C THR A 290 -2.60 6.60 -26.65
N ALA A 291 -1.90 5.56 -27.11
CA ALA A 291 -1.25 5.55 -28.42
C ALA A 291 -2.26 5.75 -29.56
N LYS A 292 -3.41 5.08 -29.48
CA LYS A 292 -4.51 5.21 -30.45
C LYS A 292 -5.18 6.60 -30.45
N SER A 293 -5.04 7.37 -29.36
CA SER A 293 -5.74 8.66 -29.21
C SER A 293 -5.20 9.79 -30.09
N GLY A 294 -3.98 9.64 -30.64
CA GLY A 294 -3.31 10.70 -31.41
C GLY A 294 -2.53 11.72 -30.57
N LEU A 295 -2.49 11.58 -29.24
CA LEU A 295 -1.85 12.56 -28.34
C LEU A 295 -0.31 12.49 -28.38
N ASN A 296 0.27 11.30 -28.21
CA ASN A 296 1.73 11.11 -28.21
C ASN A 296 2.27 10.71 -29.58
N SER A 297 1.63 9.73 -30.21
CA SER A 297 1.85 9.32 -31.60
C SER A 297 0.83 9.98 -32.52
N ARG A 298 1.24 10.36 -33.73
CA ARG A 298 0.35 10.88 -34.78
C ARG A 298 -0.68 9.83 -35.21
N SER A 299 -0.23 8.59 -35.32
CA SER A 299 -1.09 7.47 -35.72
C SER A 299 -0.60 6.17 -35.08
N MET A 300 -1.54 5.25 -34.90
CA MET A 300 -1.29 3.86 -34.52
C MET A 300 -1.99 2.97 -35.56
N ILE A 301 -1.24 2.09 -36.22
CA ILE A 301 -1.77 1.19 -37.26
C ILE A 301 -1.58 -0.26 -36.81
N PRO A 302 -2.67 -0.94 -36.38
CA PRO A 302 -2.68 -2.38 -36.10
C PRO A 302 -2.24 -3.25 -37.30
N ASP A 303 -1.48 -4.31 -37.04
CA ASP A 303 -1.27 -5.39 -38.02
C ASP A 303 -2.44 -6.38 -37.96
N ASN A 304 -3.22 -6.44 -39.04
CA ASN A 304 -4.38 -7.32 -39.18
C ASN A 304 -4.03 -8.82 -39.12
N ASN A 305 -2.77 -9.18 -39.34
CA ASN A 305 -2.30 -10.57 -39.37
C ASN A 305 -1.70 -11.05 -38.04
N CYS A 306 -1.59 -10.17 -37.03
CA CYS A 306 -1.02 -10.56 -35.74
C CYS A 306 -1.98 -11.46 -34.95
N GLN A 307 -1.44 -12.29 -34.05
CA GLN A 307 -2.24 -13.28 -33.33
C GLN A 307 -3.26 -12.63 -32.38
N GLY A 308 -2.89 -11.51 -31.77
CA GLY A 308 -3.70 -10.73 -30.85
C GLY A 308 -4.48 -9.59 -31.48
N PHE A 309 -4.74 -9.55 -32.80
CA PHE A 309 -5.41 -8.41 -33.45
C PHE A 309 -6.76 -8.05 -32.79
N GLY A 310 -7.62 -9.05 -32.58
CA GLY A 310 -8.92 -8.85 -31.92
C GLY A 310 -8.79 -8.41 -30.46
N TYR A 311 -7.82 -8.97 -29.74
CA TYR A 311 -7.50 -8.62 -28.36
C TYR A 311 -7.03 -7.16 -28.26
N MET A 312 -6.06 -6.75 -29.08
CA MET A 312 -5.54 -5.38 -29.15
C MET A 312 -6.63 -4.35 -29.44
N ASN A 313 -7.51 -4.62 -30.41
CA ASN A 313 -8.56 -3.67 -30.76
C ASN A 313 -9.59 -3.47 -29.65
N ARG A 314 -9.95 -4.54 -28.94
CA ARG A 314 -10.83 -4.46 -27.76
C ARG A 314 -10.12 -3.73 -26.61
N LEU A 315 -8.87 -4.09 -26.34
CA LEU A 315 -8.09 -3.54 -25.23
C LEU A 315 -7.76 -2.05 -25.42
N SER A 316 -7.41 -1.62 -26.64
CA SER A 316 -7.18 -0.21 -27.02
C SER A 316 -8.44 0.66 -27.02
N SER A 317 -9.62 0.07 -26.80
CA SER A 317 -10.90 0.78 -26.76
C SER A 317 -11.48 0.85 -25.34
N VAL A 318 -10.77 0.32 -24.34
CA VAL A 318 -11.21 0.28 -22.94
C VAL A 318 -11.23 1.69 -22.34
N PHE A 319 -10.16 2.45 -22.55
CA PHE A 319 -9.94 3.69 -21.82
C PHE A 319 -10.20 4.92 -22.69
N SER A 320 -10.85 5.91 -22.11
CA SER A 320 -11.13 7.21 -22.72
C SER A 320 -10.79 8.30 -21.73
N SER A 321 -9.88 9.20 -22.11
CA SER A 321 -9.34 10.25 -21.22
C SER A 321 -10.45 11.02 -20.49
N GLY A 322 -10.30 11.16 -19.18
CA GLY A 322 -11.22 11.92 -18.33
C GLY A 322 -12.59 11.26 -18.09
N LYS A 323 -12.88 10.10 -18.70
CA LYS A 323 -14.15 9.38 -18.52
C LYS A 323 -14.00 8.22 -17.54
N VAL A 324 -15.11 7.90 -16.87
CA VAL A 324 -15.22 6.65 -16.11
C VAL A 324 -15.34 5.47 -17.06
N CYS A 325 -14.32 4.61 -17.01
CA CYS A 325 -14.16 3.42 -17.83
C CYS A 325 -14.28 2.17 -16.95
N ARG A 326 -14.79 1.07 -17.52
CA ARG A 326 -14.78 -0.23 -16.83
C ARG A 326 -13.44 -0.91 -17.10
N LEU A 327 -12.80 -1.41 -16.05
CA LEU A 327 -11.52 -2.11 -16.16
C LEU A 327 -11.70 -3.42 -16.96
N PRO A 328 -10.69 -3.80 -17.77
CA PRO A 328 -10.75 -5.04 -18.52
C PRO A 328 -10.65 -6.25 -17.59
N GLY A 329 -11.24 -7.38 -18.01
CA GLY A 329 -11.04 -8.66 -17.31
C GLY A 329 -9.56 -9.09 -17.31
N GLY A 330 -9.22 -10.03 -16.41
CA GLY A 330 -7.89 -10.63 -16.41
C GLY A 330 -7.60 -11.40 -17.70
N THR A 331 -6.34 -11.43 -18.10
CA THR A 331 -5.84 -12.27 -19.20
C THR A 331 -6.14 -13.75 -18.87
N PRO A 332 -6.74 -14.53 -19.78
CA PRO A 332 -7.07 -15.93 -19.51
C PRO A 332 -5.82 -16.73 -19.09
N VAL A 333 -6.00 -17.66 -18.14
CA VAL A 333 -4.97 -18.35 -17.32
C VAL A 333 -3.83 -19.02 -18.10
N ALA A 334 -4.02 -19.29 -19.40
CA ALA A 334 -3.05 -19.96 -20.26
C ALA A 334 -2.68 -19.16 -21.53
N SER A 335 -3.00 -17.86 -21.58
CA SER A 335 -2.89 -17.07 -22.79
C SER A 335 -1.62 -16.23 -22.86
N THR A 336 -1.00 -16.23 -24.04
CA THR A 336 0.03 -15.29 -24.47
C THR A 336 -0.50 -14.58 -25.71
N TYR A 337 -0.72 -13.26 -25.64
CA TYR A 337 -1.17 -12.46 -26.77
C TYR A 337 -0.03 -11.66 -27.36
N GLU A 338 0.13 -11.74 -28.67
CA GLU A 338 1.05 -10.92 -29.44
C GLU A 338 0.28 -9.86 -30.22
N MET A 339 0.59 -8.59 -29.96
CA MET A 339 -0.10 -7.44 -30.53
C MET A 339 0.90 -6.60 -31.32
N ARG A 340 0.84 -6.72 -32.66
CA ARG A 340 1.72 -5.95 -33.55
C ARG A 340 1.03 -4.71 -34.08
N PHE A 341 1.76 -3.61 -34.10
CA PHE A 341 1.29 -2.33 -34.62
C PHE A 341 2.47 -1.41 -34.95
N GLU A 342 2.19 -0.44 -35.82
CA GLU A 342 3.09 0.67 -36.12
C GLU A 342 2.67 1.90 -35.30
N LEU A 343 3.63 2.64 -34.76
CA LEU A 343 3.42 4.01 -34.27
C LEU A 343 4.15 4.99 -35.16
N GLU A 344 3.45 6.05 -35.59
CA GLU A 344 4.07 7.19 -36.24
C GLU A 344 4.28 8.29 -35.20
N ASP A 345 5.54 8.69 -34.98
CA ASP A 345 5.85 9.81 -34.07
C ASP A 345 5.61 11.18 -34.72
N GLN A 346 5.84 12.26 -33.96
CA GLN A 346 5.65 13.63 -34.44
C GLN A 346 6.60 14.02 -35.58
N GLU A 347 7.74 13.34 -35.70
CA GLU A 347 8.74 13.54 -36.76
C GLU A 347 8.45 12.69 -38.01
N ASN A 348 7.34 11.94 -38.03
CA ASN A 348 6.95 10.96 -39.06
C ASN A 348 7.89 9.75 -39.16
N ALA A 349 8.59 9.44 -38.08
CA ALA A 349 9.32 8.19 -37.97
C ALA A 349 8.35 7.06 -37.59
N ILE A 350 8.50 5.90 -38.24
CA ILE A 350 7.64 4.73 -38.02
C ILE A 350 8.35 3.78 -37.08
N HIS A 351 7.66 3.40 -36.01
CA HIS A 351 8.14 2.50 -34.98
C HIS A 351 7.34 1.20 -35.01
N ASP A 352 8.00 0.10 -35.35
CA ASP A 352 7.37 -1.23 -35.43
C ASP A 352 7.44 -1.92 -34.06
N LEU A 353 6.29 -2.22 -33.48
CA LEU A 353 6.17 -2.75 -32.12
C LEU A 353 5.39 -4.07 -32.10
N ALA A 354 5.79 -4.96 -31.20
CA ALA A 354 5.05 -6.15 -30.80
C ALA A 354 4.92 -6.17 -29.27
N CYS A 355 3.77 -5.76 -28.73
CA CYS A 355 3.49 -5.90 -27.30
C CYS A 355 3.03 -7.32 -27.00
N ILE A 356 3.65 -7.94 -25.99
CA ILE A 356 3.35 -9.30 -25.54
C ILE A 356 2.69 -9.22 -24.17
N ASP A 357 1.39 -9.55 -24.09
CA ASP A 357 0.68 -9.72 -22.82
C ASP A 357 0.62 -11.19 -22.43
N LEU A 358 0.95 -11.46 -21.17
CA LEU A 358 1.12 -12.80 -20.63
C LEU A 358 0.15 -12.99 -19.46
N ALA A 359 -0.48 -14.16 -19.41
CA ALA A 359 -1.23 -14.58 -18.23
C ALA A 359 -0.36 -14.48 -16.97
N GLY A 360 -0.92 -13.97 -15.87
CA GLY A 360 -0.16 -13.81 -14.63
C GLY A 360 0.28 -15.14 -14.05
N GLU A 361 -0.48 -16.19 -14.32
CA GLU A 361 -0.26 -17.55 -13.89
C GLU A 361 1.00 -18.17 -14.51
N LEU A 362 1.50 -17.63 -15.62
CA LEU A 362 2.81 -18.03 -16.16
C LEU A 362 3.95 -17.78 -15.16
N PHE A 363 3.86 -16.73 -14.32
CA PHE A 363 4.84 -16.49 -13.26
C PHE A 363 4.83 -17.61 -12.23
N THR A 364 3.64 -18.06 -11.84
CA THR A 364 3.51 -19.17 -10.91
C THR A 364 3.95 -20.48 -11.55
N CYS A 365 3.71 -20.67 -12.86
CA CYS A 365 4.14 -21.88 -13.58
C CYS A 365 5.66 -21.99 -13.70
N MET A 366 6.38 -20.87 -13.90
CA MET A 366 7.86 -20.88 -13.89
C MET A 366 8.40 -21.37 -12.54
N PHE A 367 7.85 -20.86 -11.44
CA PHE A 367 8.21 -21.30 -10.10
C PHE A 367 7.93 -22.79 -9.90
N MET A 368 6.70 -23.24 -10.23
CA MET A 368 6.29 -24.63 -10.10
C MET A 368 7.22 -25.56 -10.90
N LYS A 369 7.57 -25.18 -12.13
CA LYS A 369 8.50 -25.94 -12.97
C LYS A 369 9.89 -26.05 -12.32
N ASP A 370 10.45 -24.94 -11.85
CA ASP A 370 11.77 -24.94 -11.22
C ASP A 370 11.79 -25.71 -9.89
N ALA A 371 10.65 -25.74 -9.18
CA ALA A 371 10.44 -26.51 -7.96
C ALA A 371 10.17 -28.00 -8.19
N GLY A 372 9.97 -28.43 -9.45
CA GLY A 372 9.59 -29.81 -9.78
C GLY A 372 8.16 -30.16 -9.39
N GLU A 373 7.28 -29.17 -9.24
CA GLU A 373 5.85 -29.35 -8.95
C GLU A 373 5.07 -29.76 -10.22
N GLU A 374 3.96 -30.47 -10.02
CA GLU A 374 3.08 -30.90 -11.11
C GLU A 374 2.32 -29.72 -11.71
N LEU A 375 2.43 -29.56 -13.03
CA LEU A 375 1.67 -28.58 -13.80
C LEU A 375 0.43 -29.24 -14.40
N ARG A 376 -0.70 -28.53 -14.44
CA ARG A 376 -1.85 -28.95 -15.23
C ARG A 376 -1.56 -28.82 -16.73
N GLU A 377 -2.31 -29.55 -17.55
CA GLU A 377 -2.16 -29.54 -19.02
C GLU A 377 -2.25 -28.12 -19.63
N ASP A 378 -3.16 -27.28 -19.15
CA ASP A 378 -3.29 -25.89 -19.60
C ASP A 378 -2.06 -25.05 -19.25
N GLN A 379 -1.44 -25.31 -18.10
CA GLN A 379 -0.23 -24.63 -17.63
C GLN A 379 1.00 -25.08 -18.42
N GLU A 380 1.13 -26.38 -18.69
CA GLU A 380 2.19 -26.94 -19.52
C GLU A 380 2.14 -26.37 -20.94
N GLN A 381 0.94 -26.31 -21.54
CA GLN A 381 0.75 -25.74 -22.87
C GLN A 381 1.10 -24.25 -22.93
N ALA A 382 0.69 -23.47 -21.92
CA ALA A 382 1.00 -22.05 -21.83
C ALA A 382 2.51 -21.82 -21.71
N LEU A 383 3.17 -22.58 -20.85
CA LEU A 383 4.62 -22.49 -20.65
C LEU A 383 5.39 -22.99 -21.88
N GLY A 384 4.89 -24.01 -22.57
CA GLY A 384 5.40 -24.46 -23.86
C GLY A 384 5.31 -23.38 -24.95
N THR A 385 4.19 -22.65 -25.00
CA THR A 385 4.04 -21.50 -25.91
C THR A 385 5.07 -20.41 -25.60
N LEU A 386 5.31 -20.13 -24.32
CA LEU A 386 6.32 -19.16 -23.90
C LEU A 386 7.74 -19.62 -24.28
N HIS A 387 8.11 -20.87 -24.00
CA HIS A 387 9.40 -21.42 -24.41
C HIS A 387 9.58 -21.39 -25.93
N ASN A 388 8.52 -21.62 -26.70
CA ASN A 388 8.62 -21.55 -28.16
C ASN A 388 9.04 -20.16 -28.64
N ILE A 389 8.42 -19.09 -28.13
CA ILE A 389 8.75 -17.73 -28.58
C ILE A 389 10.03 -17.16 -27.95
N LEU A 390 10.47 -17.66 -26.79
CA LEU A 390 11.66 -17.16 -26.09
C LEU A 390 12.93 -17.97 -26.35
N LEU A 391 12.80 -19.25 -26.71
CA LEU A 391 13.91 -20.18 -26.88
C LEU A 391 13.92 -20.83 -28.25
N ASN A 392 12.92 -21.68 -28.54
CA ASN A 392 12.98 -22.60 -29.69
C ASN A 392 12.93 -21.86 -31.03
N ASN A 393 12.06 -20.84 -31.11
CA ASN A 393 11.85 -19.99 -32.28
C ASN A 393 12.06 -18.52 -31.90
N ARG A 394 13.05 -18.26 -31.03
CA ARG A 394 13.39 -16.91 -30.58
C ARG A 394 13.73 -16.03 -31.79
N SER A 395 13.07 -14.88 -31.87
CA SER A 395 13.36 -13.85 -32.88
C SER A 395 14.65 -13.09 -32.57
N ASN A 396 15.24 -12.48 -33.60
CA ASN A 396 16.33 -11.51 -33.48
C ASN A 396 15.86 -10.07 -33.22
N ASN A 397 14.55 -9.86 -33.04
CA ASN A 397 14.00 -8.56 -32.67
C ASN A 397 14.63 -8.03 -31.38
N ARG A 398 14.76 -6.70 -31.33
CA ARG A 398 15.11 -5.93 -30.12
C ARG A 398 14.02 -6.08 -29.07
N LYS A 399 14.38 -6.21 -27.79
CA LYS A 399 13.46 -6.57 -26.69
C LYS A 399 13.52 -5.59 -25.54
N ILE A 400 12.35 -5.27 -25.00
CA ILE A 400 12.15 -4.47 -23.78
C ILE A 400 11.30 -5.27 -22.80
N HIS A 401 11.73 -5.34 -21.54
CA HIS A 401 11.04 -6.11 -20.49
C HIS A 401 10.54 -5.19 -19.38
N PHE A 402 9.24 -5.25 -19.09
CA PHE A 402 8.62 -4.57 -17.95
C PHE A 402 8.18 -5.58 -16.90
N PHE A 403 8.80 -5.56 -15.73
CA PHE A 403 8.35 -6.31 -14.57
C PHE A 403 7.34 -5.49 -13.77
N VAL A 404 6.08 -5.88 -13.85
CA VAL A 404 4.93 -5.19 -13.27
C VAL A 404 4.67 -5.67 -11.85
N ILE A 405 4.81 -4.74 -10.90
CA ILE A 405 4.61 -4.95 -9.46
C ILE A 405 3.45 -4.06 -9.00
N GLU A 406 2.50 -4.62 -8.24
CA GLU A 406 1.43 -3.82 -7.64
C GLU A 406 1.90 -3.14 -6.35
N TYR A 407 1.71 -1.83 -6.26
CA TYR A 407 1.94 -1.10 -5.02
C TYR A 407 0.95 -1.53 -3.92
N GLY A 408 1.48 -1.83 -2.73
CA GLY A 408 0.68 -2.24 -1.57
C GLY A 408 0.29 -3.73 -1.57
N ALA A 409 0.86 -4.53 -2.46
CA ALA A 409 0.63 -5.98 -2.53
C ALA A 409 1.73 -6.83 -1.87
N GLU A 410 2.72 -6.21 -1.21
CA GLU A 410 3.91 -6.89 -0.67
C GLU A 410 3.60 -8.01 0.32
N ASN A 411 2.51 -7.88 1.08
CA ASN A 411 2.09 -8.88 2.06
C ASN A 411 1.03 -9.86 1.52
N ARG A 412 0.69 -9.79 0.23
CA ARG A 412 -0.27 -10.72 -0.36
C ARG A 412 0.39 -12.06 -0.61
N ILE A 413 -0.34 -13.10 -0.25
CA ILE A 413 0.04 -14.48 -0.45
C ILE A 413 -0.65 -15.03 -1.70
N TYR A 414 0.14 -15.60 -2.60
CA TYR A 414 -0.26 -16.26 -3.83
C TYR A 414 0.16 -17.73 -3.69
N ASN A 415 -0.79 -18.67 -3.75
CA ASN A 415 -0.53 -20.11 -3.60
C ASN A 415 0.43 -20.46 -2.42
N GLY A 416 0.29 -19.76 -1.29
CA GLY A 416 1.09 -20.00 -0.09
C GLY A 416 2.40 -19.19 0.03
N LEU A 417 2.82 -18.47 -1.01
CA LEU A 417 4.05 -17.67 -1.01
C LEU A 417 3.82 -16.18 -1.27
N PRO A 418 4.67 -15.28 -0.73
CA PRO A 418 4.57 -13.86 -1.04
C PRO A 418 5.02 -13.56 -2.48
N GLN A 419 4.55 -12.43 -3.02
CA GLN A 419 4.88 -11.99 -4.39
C GLN A 419 6.39 -11.91 -4.68
N SER A 420 7.21 -11.58 -3.67
CA SER A 420 8.68 -11.49 -3.80
C SER A 420 9.33 -12.79 -4.27
N GLU A 421 8.84 -13.95 -3.81
CA GLU A 421 9.40 -15.26 -4.19
C GLU A 421 9.15 -15.55 -5.67
N TYR A 422 7.92 -15.31 -6.15
CA TYR A 422 7.58 -15.50 -7.56
C TYR A 422 8.37 -14.56 -8.48
N LEU A 423 8.57 -13.30 -8.07
CA LEU A 423 9.37 -12.35 -8.85
C LEU A 423 10.84 -12.78 -8.93
N ASN A 424 11.42 -13.21 -7.80
CA ASN A 424 12.79 -13.71 -7.75
C ASN A 424 12.98 -14.95 -8.62
N SER A 425 12.11 -15.96 -8.45
CA SER A 425 12.15 -17.19 -9.22
C SER A 425 11.99 -16.92 -10.72
N ALA A 426 11.03 -16.09 -11.12
CA ALA A 426 10.85 -15.73 -12.52
C ALA A 426 12.08 -15.03 -13.11
N ALA A 427 12.71 -14.08 -12.39
CA ALA A 427 13.93 -13.43 -12.88
C ALA A 427 15.07 -14.44 -13.11
N VAL A 428 15.25 -15.38 -12.19
CA VAL A 428 16.27 -16.45 -12.31
C VAL A 428 15.92 -17.39 -13.47
N HIS A 429 14.67 -17.82 -13.58
CA HIS A 429 14.19 -18.68 -14.66
C HIS A 429 14.45 -18.06 -16.04
N LEU A 430 14.01 -16.81 -16.23
CA LEU A 430 14.21 -16.07 -17.47
C LEU A 430 15.70 -15.87 -17.80
N ASN A 431 16.54 -15.62 -16.79
CA ASN A 431 17.98 -15.51 -16.98
C ASN A 431 18.63 -16.85 -17.36
N ASN A 432 18.23 -17.96 -16.74
CA ASN A 432 18.75 -19.30 -17.05
C ASN A 432 18.35 -19.77 -18.46
N MET A 433 17.22 -19.28 -18.97
CA MET A 433 16.84 -19.43 -20.38
C MET A 433 17.71 -18.60 -21.33
N GLY A 434 18.62 -17.76 -20.83
CA GLY A 434 19.44 -16.87 -21.65
C GLY A 434 18.64 -15.76 -22.34
N LEU A 435 17.45 -15.41 -21.81
CA LEU A 435 16.60 -14.38 -22.39
C LEU A 435 17.35 -13.04 -22.52
N PHE A 436 18.15 -12.71 -21.51
CA PHE A 436 18.84 -11.42 -21.41
C PHE A 436 20.22 -11.38 -22.08
N ASN A 437 20.70 -12.50 -22.64
CA ASN A 437 22.04 -12.59 -23.20
C ASN A 437 22.21 -11.75 -24.47
N ASP A 438 21.17 -11.71 -25.31
CA ASP A 438 21.21 -11.07 -26.63
C ASP A 438 19.92 -10.29 -26.92
N ASN A 439 20.03 -9.24 -27.73
CA ASN A 439 18.90 -8.45 -28.26
C ASN A 439 17.96 -7.85 -27.19
N THR A 440 18.36 -7.81 -25.92
CA THR A 440 17.63 -7.10 -24.86
C THR A 440 18.24 -5.73 -24.65
N ASP A 441 17.44 -4.68 -24.89
CA ASP A 441 17.93 -3.30 -24.78
C ASP A 441 17.63 -2.69 -23.42
N ALA A 442 16.49 -3.07 -22.84
CA ALA A 442 16.02 -2.46 -21.62
C ALA A 442 15.22 -3.40 -20.71
N ILE A 443 15.44 -3.25 -19.41
CA ILE A 443 14.67 -3.87 -18.33
C ILE A 443 14.17 -2.78 -17.38
N TYR A 444 12.87 -2.75 -17.16
CA TYR A 444 12.19 -1.81 -16.29
C TYR A 444 11.41 -2.54 -15.20
N VAL A 445 11.26 -1.88 -14.05
CA VAL A 445 10.27 -2.25 -13.05
C VAL A 445 9.12 -1.26 -13.13
N LEU A 446 7.95 -1.70 -13.57
CA LEU A 446 6.75 -0.87 -13.61
C LEU A 446 5.97 -1.10 -12.32
N ILE A 447 5.81 -0.05 -11.51
CA ILE A 447 5.02 -0.13 -10.28
C ILE A 447 3.62 0.40 -10.58
N SER A 448 2.62 -0.47 -10.52
CA SER A 448 1.22 -0.14 -10.79
C SER A 448 0.49 0.31 -9.52
N LYS A 449 -0.67 0.97 -9.70
CA LYS A 449 -1.56 1.43 -8.63
C LYS A 449 -0.88 2.42 -7.67
N VAL A 450 0.02 3.26 -8.20
CA VAL A 450 0.75 4.26 -7.41
C VAL A 450 -0.16 5.37 -6.87
N ASP A 451 -1.39 5.50 -7.38
CA ASP A 451 -2.47 6.32 -6.80
C ASP A 451 -2.79 5.95 -5.34
N LYS A 452 -2.50 4.71 -4.92
CA LYS A 452 -2.64 4.27 -3.53
C LYS A 452 -1.50 4.74 -2.62
N ALA A 453 -0.41 5.24 -3.19
CA ALA A 453 0.74 5.66 -2.41
C ALA A 453 0.43 6.97 -1.67
N LYS A 454 0.49 6.94 -0.35
CA LYS A 454 0.52 8.13 0.50
C LYS A 454 1.97 8.44 0.84
N TYR A 455 2.49 9.54 0.33
CA TYR A 455 3.88 9.94 0.51
C TYR A 455 4.00 11.46 0.56
N GLU A 456 5.09 11.92 1.18
CA GLU A 456 5.51 13.32 1.14
C GLU A 456 6.78 13.43 0.29
N GLY A 457 6.89 14.52 -0.48
CA GLY A 457 8.05 14.77 -1.33
C GLY A 457 8.03 14.01 -2.67
N SER A 458 9.16 13.39 -3.03
CA SER A 458 9.36 12.80 -4.36
C SER A 458 8.79 11.38 -4.45
N LEU A 459 7.92 11.13 -5.44
CA LEU A 459 7.39 9.81 -5.76
C LEU A 459 8.51 8.81 -6.08
N ASP A 460 9.51 9.23 -6.85
CA ASP A 460 10.61 8.35 -7.27
C ASP A 460 11.40 7.85 -6.04
N GLN A 461 11.71 8.76 -5.10
CA GLN A 461 12.38 8.38 -3.85
C GLN A 461 11.52 7.46 -2.99
N HIS A 462 10.21 7.71 -2.93
CA HIS A 462 9.27 6.85 -2.22
C HIS A 462 9.21 5.44 -2.82
N LEU A 463 9.12 5.33 -4.13
CA LEU A 463 9.08 4.04 -4.83
C LEU A 463 10.41 3.29 -4.77
N MET A 464 11.54 3.99 -4.82
CA MET A 464 12.86 3.37 -4.56
C MET A 464 12.94 2.80 -3.15
N LYS A 465 12.44 3.52 -2.13
CA LYS A 465 12.36 3.01 -0.75
C LYS A 465 11.43 1.82 -0.64
N TYR A 466 10.26 1.87 -1.28
CA TYR A 466 9.32 0.75 -1.35
C TYR A 466 9.96 -0.51 -1.94
N MET A 467 10.64 -0.38 -3.08
CA MET A 467 11.35 -1.50 -3.71
C MET A 467 12.50 -2.02 -2.85
N THR A 468 13.29 -1.14 -2.25
CA THR A 468 14.41 -1.53 -1.39
C THR A 468 13.95 -2.22 -0.11
N LYS A 469 12.79 -1.82 0.44
CA LYS A 469 12.25 -2.44 1.65
C LYS A 469 11.64 -3.81 1.38
N ASN A 470 10.90 -3.95 0.28
CA ASN A 470 10.01 -5.10 0.08
C ASN A 470 10.51 -6.09 -1.01
N TYR A 471 11.37 -5.64 -1.93
CA TYR A 471 11.75 -6.41 -3.13
C TYR A 471 13.24 -6.28 -3.46
N LEU A 472 14.10 -6.07 -2.45
CA LEU A 472 15.54 -5.83 -2.65
C LEU A 472 16.24 -6.96 -3.41
N GLY A 473 15.95 -8.22 -3.06
CA GLY A 473 16.53 -9.38 -3.74
C GLY A 473 16.22 -9.39 -5.24
N PHE A 474 14.96 -9.12 -5.59
CA PHE A 474 14.52 -9.06 -6.98
C PHE A 474 15.19 -7.91 -7.73
N TYR A 475 15.21 -6.72 -7.13
CA TYR A 475 15.86 -5.55 -7.71
C TYR A 475 17.36 -5.77 -7.94
N ASN A 476 18.06 -6.36 -6.96
CA ASN A 476 19.50 -6.67 -7.07
C ASN A 476 19.78 -7.75 -8.13
N ASN A 477 18.90 -8.74 -8.27
CA ASN A 477 19.01 -9.73 -9.33
C ASN A 477 18.91 -9.09 -10.72
N LEU A 478 17.92 -8.21 -10.94
CA LEU A 478 17.80 -7.48 -12.20
C LEU A 478 19.00 -6.54 -12.44
N LEU A 479 19.51 -5.85 -11.40
CA LEU A 479 20.71 -5.03 -11.50
C LEU A 479 21.93 -5.83 -11.93
N ARG A 480 22.11 -7.04 -11.38
CA ARG A 480 23.20 -7.94 -11.75
C ARG A 480 23.09 -8.34 -13.23
N ILE A 481 21.91 -8.82 -13.64
CA ILE A 481 21.62 -9.19 -15.03
C ILE A 481 21.91 -8.01 -15.98
N ALA A 482 21.46 -6.81 -15.61
CA ALA A 482 21.67 -5.62 -16.43
C ALA A 482 23.15 -5.23 -16.56
N LYS A 483 23.95 -5.41 -15.51
CA LYS A 483 25.41 -5.16 -15.56
C LYS A 483 26.14 -6.20 -16.39
N GLU A 484 25.83 -7.48 -16.19
CA GLU A 484 26.48 -8.59 -16.89
C GLU A 484 26.21 -8.54 -18.41
N ASN A 485 25.02 -8.10 -18.81
CA ASN A 485 24.60 -8.07 -20.21
C ASN A 485 24.60 -6.65 -20.83
N ASN A 486 25.16 -5.65 -20.14
CA ASN A 486 25.18 -4.23 -20.57
C ASN A 486 23.80 -3.61 -20.91
N ILE A 487 22.72 -4.15 -20.34
CA ILE A 487 21.35 -3.66 -20.52
C ILE A 487 21.17 -2.39 -19.71
N ASN A 488 20.49 -1.36 -20.27
CA ASN A 488 20.26 -0.09 -19.57
C ASN A 488 21.52 0.54 -18.93
N ARG A 489 22.70 0.29 -19.51
CA ARG A 489 24.00 0.73 -18.94
C ARG A 489 24.21 0.25 -17.50
N GLY A 490 23.76 -0.97 -17.17
CA GLY A 490 23.91 -1.58 -15.85
C GLY A 490 23.01 -1.01 -14.77
N LYS A 491 21.89 -0.37 -15.14
CA LYS A 491 20.91 0.25 -14.22
C LYS A 491 19.51 -0.31 -14.42
N ILE A 492 18.70 -0.28 -13.37
CA ILE A 492 17.27 -0.61 -13.43
C ILE A 492 16.47 0.64 -13.07
N SER A 493 15.60 1.06 -13.99
CA SER A 493 14.71 2.21 -13.82
C SER A 493 13.34 1.74 -13.34
N ILE A 494 12.81 2.43 -12.33
CA ILE A 494 11.43 2.26 -11.86
C ILE A 494 10.52 3.19 -12.65
N VAL A 495 9.42 2.66 -13.16
CA VAL A 495 8.40 3.43 -13.87
C VAL A 495 7.11 3.45 -13.03
N PRO A 496 6.75 4.59 -12.43
CA PRO A 496 5.46 4.73 -11.76
C PRO A 496 4.32 4.67 -12.76
N PHE A 497 3.26 3.92 -12.44
CA PHE A 497 2.11 3.78 -13.31
C PHE A 497 0.78 3.79 -12.55
N THR A 498 -0.12 4.69 -12.96
CA THR A 498 -1.51 4.70 -12.54
C THR A 498 -2.43 4.86 -13.75
N ILE A 499 -3.66 4.37 -13.60
CA ILE A 499 -4.76 4.59 -14.54
C ILE A 499 -5.72 5.69 -14.06
N GLY A 500 -5.40 6.37 -12.96
CA GLY A 500 -6.24 7.39 -12.32
C GLY A 500 -7.03 6.83 -11.13
N ASP A 501 -8.07 7.58 -10.75
CA ASP A 501 -8.94 7.26 -9.61
C ASP A 501 -9.75 5.98 -9.88
N VAL A 502 -9.72 5.01 -8.94
CA VAL A 502 -10.39 3.71 -9.07
C VAL A 502 -11.51 3.60 -8.05
N CYS A 503 -12.68 3.14 -8.47
CA CYS A 503 -13.83 2.95 -7.61
C CYS A 503 -14.51 1.61 -7.87
N PHE A 504 -15.08 1.02 -6.81
CA PHE A 504 -15.76 -0.27 -6.84
C PHE A 504 -14.90 -1.43 -7.37
N LYS A 505 -13.57 -1.33 -7.32
CA LYS A 505 -12.60 -2.29 -7.91
C LYS A 505 -12.67 -2.48 -9.43
N ASP A 506 -13.73 -2.01 -10.08
CA ASP A 506 -14.11 -2.37 -11.45
C ASP A 506 -14.11 -1.17 -12.40
N TYR A 507 -14.01 0.06 -11.90
CA TYR A 507 -14.05 1.27 -12.71
C TYR A 507 -12.89 2.20 -12.38
N CYS A 508 -12.42 2.97 -13.37
CA CYS A 508 -11.51 4.07 -13.14
C CYS A 508 -11.92 5.32 -13.91
N ARG A 509 -11.63 6.50 -13.36
CA ARG A 509 -11.59 7.75 -14.13
C ARG A 509 -10.21 7.85 -14.77
N PHE A 510 -10.15 7.64 -16.08
CA PHE A 510 -8.87 7.42 -16.75
C PHE A 510 -8.00 8.68 -16.82
N GLU A 511 -6.80 8.60 -16.27
CA GLU A 511 -5.74 9.60 -16.40
C GLU A 511 -4.62 9.13 -17.35
N THR A 512 -4.34 9.93 -18.38
CA THR A 512 -3.43 9.54 -19.47
C THR A 512 -1.94 9.73 -19.14
N SER A 513 -1.58 10.40 -18.05
CA SER A 513 -0.23 10.87 -17.78
C SER A 513 0.83 9.76 -17.76
N SER A 514 0.58 8.66 -17.05
CA SER A 514 1.50 7.52 -16.95
C SER A 514 1.58 6.75 -18.28
N ALA A 515 0.43 6.56 -18.94
CA ALA A 515 0.36 5.88 -20.24
C ALA A 515 1.08 6.68 -21.33
N SER A 516 0.96 8.01 -21.33
CA SER A 516 1.64 8.92 -22.26
C SER A 516 3.16 8.77 -22.18
N LYS A 517 3.70 8.82 -20.95
CA LYS A 517 5.14 8.59 -20.69
C LYS A 517 5.61 7.22 -21.17
N MET A 518 4.77 6.19 -21.02
CA MET A 518 5.08 4.86 -21.53
C MET A 518 5.11 4.82 -23.05
N VAL A 519 4.16 5.44 -23.75
CA VAL A 519 4.17 5.52 -25.22
C VAL A 519 5.43 6.23 -25.72
N GLU A 520 5.83 7.34 -25.08
CA GLU A 520 7.08 8.05 -25.37
C GLU A 520 8.32 7.18 -25.14
N LEU A 521 8.36 6.44 -24.02
CA LEU A 521 9.43 5.50 -23.72
C LEU A 521 9.52 4.41 -24.79
N LEU A 522 8.39 3.84 -25.21
CA LEU A 522 8.38 2.83 -26.27
C LEU A 522 8.96 3.38 -27.58
N MET A 523 8.53 4.56 -28.03
CA MET A 523 9.06 5.22 -29.24
C MET A 523 10.54 5.56 -29.13
N HIS A 524 11.04 5.89 -27.93
CA HIS A 524 12.45 6.22 -27.73
C HIS A 524 13.39 5.02 -27.91
N TYR A 525 12.94 3.83 -27.53
CA TYR A 525 13.77 2.61 -27.56
C TYR A 525 13.47 1.70 -28.75
N SER A 526 12.37 1.92 -29.47
CA SER A 526 11.97 1.08 -30.59
C SER A 526 12.85 1.23 -31.83
N TYR A 527 12.84 0.17 -32.63
CA TYR A 527 13.34 0.17 -33.99
C TYR A 527 12.54 1.15 -34.84
N THR A 528 13.23 2.04 -35.55
CA THR A 528 12.62 3.08 -36.37
C THR A 528 12.90 2.87 -37.85
N ARG A 529 11.86 2.76 -38.67
CA ARG A 529 11.94 2.93 -40.13
C ARG A 529 11.77 4.42 -40.45
N ARG A 530 12.86 5.10 -40.84
CA ARG A 530 12.73 6.41 -41.50
C ARG A 530 12.21 6.17 -42.91
N LYS A 531 11.15 6.89 -43.34
CA LYS A 531 10.82 6.99 -44.78
C LYS A 531 12.08 7.48 -45.49
N GLY A 532 12.71 6.60 -46.27
CA GLY A 532 14.02 6.85 -46.85
C GLY A 532 14.03 8.11 -47.71
N PHE A 533 15.18 8.79 -47.73
CA PHE A 533 15.45 9.95 -48.59
C PHE A 533 15.13 9.68 -50.08
N PHE A 534 15.19 8.40 -50.50
CA PHE A 534 14.84 7.96 -51.85
C PHE A 534 13.35 8.00 -52.19
N ASN A 535 12.43 7.88 -51.21
CA ASN A 535 10.99 8.05 -51.48
C ASN A 535 10.64 9.51 -51.78
N LYS A 536 11.34 10.47 -51.16
CA LYS A 536 11.20 11.90 -51.47
C LYS A 536 11.68 12.26 -52.89
N ILE A 537 12.65 11.52 -53.44
CA ILE A 537 13.12 11.76 -54.82
C ILE A 537 12.11 11.18 -55.81
N PHE A 538 11.54 10.00 -55.55
CA PHE A 538 10.52 9.42 -56.44
C PHE A 538 9.19 10.21 -56.44
N ASP A 539 8.80 10.81 -55.32
CA ASP A 539 7.63 11.69 -55.25
C ASP A 539 7.86 13.08 -55.90
N LEU A 540 9.11 13.46 -56.15
CA LEU A 540 9.47 14.69 -56.90
C LEU A 540 9.48 14.48 -58.42
N PHE A 541 9.49 13.23 -58.87
CA PHE A 541 9.46 12.84 -60.29
C PHE A 541 8.10 12.26 -60.72
N ARG A 542 7.03 12.53 -59.96
CA ARG A 542 5.66 12.15 -60.32
C ARG A 542 4.74 13.34 -60.52
#